data_AF-A0A485D5E7-F1
#
_entry.id   AF-A0A485D5E7-F1
#
_cell.length_a   1.000
_cell.length_b   1.000
_cell.length_c   1.000
_cell.angle_alpha   90.00
_cell.angle_beta   90.00
_cell.angle_gamma   90.00
#
_symmetry.space_group_name_H-M   'P 1'
#
loop_
_entity.id
_entity.type
_entity.pdbx_description
1 polymer ?
#
loop_
_entity_poly.entity_id
_entity_poly.type
_entity_poly.pdbx_seq_one_letter_code
_entity_poly.pdbx_strand_id
1 'polypeptide(L)'
;MDDRDRRYFGSSHDDSDKVGFLDEKTRAIFGRSYAAEPDKLIAQLQQDEAIAEADTLLLTVPKPARVDYNVHVIESILQHVAPAMGWRDK
;
A
#
# COMPACT_ATOMS: atom_id res chain seq x y z
N MET A 1 -4.71 -12.39 0.63
CA MET A 1 -3.90 -12.02 1.81
C MET A 1 -3.91 -13.16 2.80
N ASP A 2 -2.75 -13.46 3.37
CA ASP A 2 -2.55 -14.56 4.31
C ASP A 2 -1.79 -14.12 5.58
N ASP A 3 -1.62 -15.04 6.54
CA ASP A 3 -1.01 -14.75 7.85
C ASP A 3 0.43 -14.17 7.77
N ARG A 4 1.13 -14.37 6.64
CA ARG A 4 2.49 -13.82 6.44
C ARG A 4 2.43 -12.30 6.25
N ASP A 5 1.40 -11.79 5.58
CA ASP A 5 1.19 -10.36 5.36
C ASP A 5 1.00 -9.62 6.69
N ARG A 6 0.19 -10.21 7.57
CA ARG A 6 -0.04 -9.67 8.92
C ARG A 6 1.25 -9.64 9.76
N ARG A 7 2.13 -10.64 9.60
CA ARG A 7 3.40 -10.70 10.33
C ARG A 7 4.40 -9.63 9.89
N TYR A 8 4.44 -9.31 8.59
CA TYR A 8 5.37 -8.30 8.07
C TYR A 8 4.87 -6.87 8.24
N PHE A 9 3.56 -6.63 8.15
CA PHE A 9 3.01 -5.27 8.06
C PHE A 9 1.95 -4.93 9.11
N GLY A 10 1.37 -5.92 9.79
CA GLY A 10 0.22 -5.71 10.70
C GLY A 10 0.51 -4.87 11.96
N SER A 11 1.79 -4.66 12.30
CA SER A 11 2.19 -3.86 13.48
C SER A 11 2.46 -2.38 13.16
N SER A 12 2.45 -1.97 11.89
CA SER A 12 2.76 -0.60 11.48
C SER A 12 1.49 0.25 11.35
N HIS A 13 0.80 0.51 12.47
CA HIS A 13 -0.16 1.61 12.55
C HIS A 13 0.58 2.87 13.03
N ASP A 14 1.29 3.53 12.11
CA ASP A 14 1.73 4.91 12.31
C ASP A 14 0.74 5.81 11.56
N ASP A 15 -0.11 6.48 12.32
CA ASP A 15 -1.26 7.26 11.83
C ASP A 15 -0.87 8.71 11.49
N SER A 16 0.44 9.00 11.50
CA SER A 16 0.99 10.34 11.29
C SER A 16 1.79 10.43 10.00
N ASP A 17 1.54 11.50 9.23
CA ASP A 17 2.32 11.80 8.04
C ASP A 17 3.77 12.10 8.42
N LYS A 18 4.71 11.47 7.73
CA LYS A 18 6.15 11.68 7.93
C LYS A 18 6.77 12.34 6.72
N VAL A 19 7.60 13.34 6.98
CA VAL A 19 8.42 13.95 5.95
C VAL A 19 9.74 13.19 5.88
N GLY A 20 10.11 12.70 4.71
CA GLY A 20 11.43 12.13 4.46
C GLY A 20 11.92 12.43 3.05
N PHE A 21 12.96 11.71 2.64
CA PHE A 21 13.61 11.92 1.35
C PHE A 21 13.68 10.58 0.59
N LEU A 22 13.23 10.57 -0.67
CA LEU A 22 13.36 9.40 -1.56
C LEU A 22 14.78 9.29 -2.14
N ASP A 23 15.46 10.43 -2.31
CA ASP A 23 16.86 10.58 -2.69
C ASP A 23 17.42 11.90 -2.11
N GLU A 24 18.69 12.23 -2.38
CA GLU A 24 19.36 13.44 -1.83
C GLU A 24 18.63 14.76 -2.12
N LYS A 25 17.74 14.81 -3.11
CA LYS A 25 17.06 16.02 -3.58
C LYS A 25 15.53 15.94 -3.51
N THR A 26 14.97 14.74 -3.48
CA THR A 26 13.52 14.53 -3.54
C THR A 26 12.92 14.38 -2.15
N ARG A 27 12.32 15.46 -1.63
CA ARG A 27 11.52 15.45 -0.40
C ARG A 27 10.16 14.81 -0.67
N ALA A 28 9.81 13.77 0.06
CA ALA A 28 8.53 13.09 -0.03
C ALA A 28 7.77 13.19 1.30
N ILE A 29 6.44 13.35 1.18
CA ILE A 29 5.53 13.19 2.30
C ILE A 29 5.09 11.74 2.28
N PHE A 30 5.52 10.98 3.27
CA PHE A 30 5.06 9.64 3.54
C PHE A 30 3.76 9.77 4.33
N GLY A 31 2.64 9.49 3.68
CA GLY A 31 1.34 9.49 4.34
C GLY A 31 1.17 8.35 5.35
N ARG A 32 -0.07 8.16 5.79
CA ARG A 32 -0.46 7.06 6.68
C ARG A 32 -0.02 5.70 6.15
N SER A 33 0.40 4.83 7.06
CA SER A 33 0.69 3.43 6.74
C SER A 33 -0.58 2.59 6.79
N TYR A 34 -0.92 1.94 5.68
CA TYR A 34 -2.08 1.06 5.57
C TYR A 34 -1.65 -0.40 5.52
N ALA A 35 -2.06 -1.19 6.52
CA ALA A 35 -1.77 -2.61 6.60
C ALA A 35 -2.97 -3.37 7.19
N ALA A 36 -3.77 -3.96 6.32
CA ALA A 36 -4.97 -4.70 6.69
C ALA A 36 -5.31 -5.76 5.63
N GLU A 37 -6.24 -6.66 5.95
CA GLU A 37 -6.87 -7.56 4.98
C GLU A 37 -7.56 -6.76 3.86
N PRO A 38 -7.78 -7.35 2.65
CA PRO A 38 -8.14 -6.59 1.45
C PRO A 38 -9.40 -5.73 1.63
N ASP A 39 -10.47 -6.28 2.19
CA ASP A 39 -11.74 -5.54 2.37
C ASP A 39 -11.56 -4.33 3.30
N LYS A 40 -10.78 -4.49 4.37
CA LYS A 40 -10.48 -3.42 5.32
C LYS A 40 -9.55 -2.39 4.70
N LEU A 41 -8.54 -2.85 3.97
CA LEU A 41 -7.62 -2.00 3.25
C LEU A 41 -8.37 -1.13 2.23
N ILE A 42 -9.24 -1.72 1.42
CA ILE A 42 -10.09 -0.99 0.46
C ILE A 42 -10.91 0.08 1.18
N ALA A 43 -11.60 -0.27 2.27
CA ALA A 43 -12.40 0.69 3.02
C ALA A 43 -11.56 1.86 3.57
N GLN A 44 -10.34 1.59 4.03
CA GLN A 44 -9.41 2.61 4.49
C GLN A 44 -8.92 3.51 3.34
N LEU A 45 -8.52 2.92 2.22
CA LEU A 45 -8.03 3.66 1.05
C LEU A 45 -9.13 4.50 0.39
N GLN A 46 -10.38 4.03 0.37
CA GLN A 46 -11.54 4.78 -0.13
C GLN A 46 -11.86 6.03 0.71
N GLN A 47 -11.43 6.07 1.96
CA GLN A 47 -11.64 7.21 2.86
C GLN A 47 -10.49 8.23 2.81
N ASP A 48 -9.41 7.94 2.09
CA ASP A 48 -8.24 8.81 1.99
C ASP A 48 -8.38 9.76 0.79
N GLU A 49 -8.59 11.05 1.10
CA GLU A 49 -8.75 12.11 0.10
C GLU A 49 -7.50 12.27 -0.78
N ALA A 50 -6.29 12.08 -0.23
CA ALA A 50 -5.06 12.20 -1.01
C ALA A 50 -4.93 11.06 -2.03
N ILE A 51 -5.47 9.87 -1.73
CA ILE A 51 -5.53 8.75 -2.68
C ILE A 51 -6.60 8.99 -3.74
N ALA A 52 -7.76 9.53 -3.36
CA ALA A 52 -8.86 9.82 -4.29
C ALA A 52 -8.47 10.87 -5.34
N GLU A 53 -7.71 11.89 -4.94
CA GLU A 53 -7.27 12.99 -5.81
C GLU A 53 -5.96 12.68 -6.58
N ALA A 54 -5.33 11.54 -6.32
CA ALA A 54 -4.05 11.21 -6.95
C ALA A 54 -4.21 10.68 -8.38
N ASP A 55 -3.57 11.35 -9.35
CA ASP A 55 -3.45 10.85 -10.72
C ASP A 55 -2.49 9.64 -10.84
N THR A 56 -1.62 9.43 -9.86
CA THR A 56 -0.61 8.37 -9.88
C THR A 56 -0.27 7.90 -8.47
N LEU A 57 -0.24 6.57 -8.28
CA LEU A 57 0.16 5.92 -7.04
C LEU A 57 1.45 5.11 -7.25
N LEU A 58 2.41 5.26 -6.33
CA LEU A 58 3.65 4.48 -6.31
C LEU A 58 3.59 3.44 -5.20
N LEU A 59 3.55 2.15 -5.58
CA LEU A 59 3.64 1.05 -4.62
C LEU A 59 5.10 0.63 -4.43
N THR A 60 5.59 0.73 -3.20
CA THR A 60 6.92 0.23 -2.84
C THR A 60 6.81 -1.15 -2.18
N VAL A 61 7.52 -2.13 -2.73
CA VAL A 61 7.53 -3.50 -2.20
C VAL A 61 8.90 -3.75 -1.55
N PRO A 62 8.97 -4.13 -0.26
CA PRO A 62 10.23 -4.20 0.45
C PRO A 62 11.10 -5.38 -0.01
N LYS A 63 12.40 -5.11 -0.16
CA LYS A 63 13.45 -6.03 -0.63
C LYS A 63 13.71 -7.32 0.20
N PRO A 64 13.45 -7.42 1.53
CA PRO A 64 13.84 -8.63 2.29
C PRO A 64 12.98 -9.85 1.99
N ALA A 65 11.88 -9.72 1.26
CA ALA A 65 11.06 -10.85 0.90
C ALA A 65 11.57 -11.49 -0.40
N ARG A 66 11.56 -12.82 -0.45
CA ARG A 66 11.90 -13.58 -1.68
C ARG A 66 11.01 -13.11 -2.84
N VAL A 67 11.51 -13.19 -4.07
CA VAL A 67 10.80 -12.74 -5.28
C VAL A 67 9.33 -13.20 -5.30
N ASP A 68 9.07 -14.45 -4.93
CA ASP A 68 7.74 -15.04 -4.89
C ASP A 68 6.76 -14.29 -3.97
N TYR A 69 7.25 -13.77 -2.84
CA TYR A 69 6.42 -12.99 -1.93
C TYR A 69 6.10 -11.61 -2.51
N ASN A 70 7.05 -10.97 -3.17
CA ASN A 70 6.80 -9.69 -3.83
C ASN A 70 5.78 -9.84 -4.96
N VAL A 71 5.87 -10.94 -5.72
CA VAL A 71 4.86 -11.29 -6.73
C VAL A 71 3.49 -11.49 -6.07
N HIS A 72 3.43 -12.25 -4.98
CA HIS A 72 2.18 -12.48 -4.25
C HIS A 72 1.51 -11.19 -3.75
N VAL A 73 2.29 -10.25 -3.22
CA VAL A 73 1.77 -8.95 -2.75
C VAL A 73 1.21 -8.15 -3.91
N ILE A 74 1.95 -8.06 -5.03
CA ILE A 74 1.51 -7.34 -6.22
C ILE A 74 0.24 -7.98 -6.80
N GLU A 75 0.20 -9.31 -6.93
CA GLU A 75 -0.98 -10.05 -7.38
C GLU A 75 -2.19 -9.80 -6.47
N SER A 76 -2.00 -9.84 -5.16
CA SER A 76 -3.08 -9.58 -4.20
C SER A 76 -3.67 -8.18 -4.35
N ILE A 77 -2.83 -7.16 -4.57
CA ILE A 77 -3.28 -5.79 -4.81
C ILE A 77 -4.04 -5.70 -6.13
N LEU A 78 -3.52 -6.30 -7.20
CA LEU A 78 -4.15 -6.27 -8.52
C LEU A 78 -5.48 -7.04 -8.58
N GLN A 79 -5.62 -8.14 -7.84
CA GLN A 79 -6.83 -8.97 -7.86
C GLN A 79 -7.92 -8.47 -6.90
N HIS A 80 -7.54 -7.91 -5.76
CA HIS A 80 -8.51 -7.56 -4.72
C HIS A 80 -8.72 -6.04 -4.59
N VAL A 81 -7.64 -5.26 -4.59
CA VAL A 81 -7.70 -3.83 -4.28
C VAL A 81 -7.98 -2.99 -5.53
N ALA A 82 -7.18 -3.17 -6.58
CA ALA A 82 -7.25 -2.36 -7.79
C ALA A 82 -8.65 -2.32 -8.45
N PRO A 83 -9.40 -3.44 -8.57
CA PRO A 83 -10.74 -3.41 -9.15
C PRO A 83 -11.76 -2.70 -8.27
N ALA A 84 -11.63 -2.82 -6.94
CA ALA A 84 -12.54 -2.16 -5.98
C ALA A 84 -12.28 -0.65 -5.88
N MET A 85 -11.06 -0.22 -6.18
CA MET A 85 -10.66 1.19 -6.25
C MET A 85 -10.84 1.80 -7.65
N GLY A 86 -11.22 1.01 -8.65
CA GLY A 86 -11.38 1.47 -10.04
C GLY A 86 -10.05 1.78 -10.75
N TRP A 87 -8.91 1.34 -10.20
CA TRP A 87 -7.58 1.57 -10.80
C TRP A 87 -7.29 0.67 -11.99
N ARG A 88 -8.00 -0.45 -12.09
CA ARG A 88 -7.85 -1.41 -13.18
C ARG A 88 -9.14 -2.17 -13.38
N ASP A 89 -9.47 -2.47 -14.63
CA ASP A 89 -10.58 -3.34 -14.98
C ASP A 89 -10.37 -4.76 -14.42
N LYS A 90 -11.48 -5.47 -14.19
CA LYS A 90 -11.49 -6.86 -13.69
C LYS A 90 -10.96 -7.86 -14.73
#